data_AF-X1IZQ0-F1
#
_entry.id   AF-X1IZQ0-F1
#
_cell.length_a   1.000
_cell.length_b   1.000
_cell.length_c   1.000
_cell.angle_alpha   90.00
_cell.angle_beta   90.00
_cell.angle_gamma   90.00
#
_symmetry.space_group_name_H-M   'P 1'
#
loop_
_entity.id
_entity.type
_entity.pdbx_description
1 polymer ?
#
loop_
_entity_poly.entity_id
_entity_poly.type
_entity_poly.pdbx_seq_one_letter_code
_entity_poly.pdbx_strand_id
1 'polypeptide(L)'
;ELNITEANLISTWYNLNDGNNITINGSNGTIDQASWNHCEVGPVKVSFFVSDIAENVISQEIYLNHTDELFGDIILSRFIIDNNGGGTYTWEEATLRSWCNGSGTLVDPYIIASIEIDGQGAGNGLEIRDSDMYFRIENSSFYNAGDAGLKLVNVSNGVIYNNEIRNNDNRGLYLNQESDYNLIEQNIIRNNRFYGVYVYRYCDYNVISNN
;
A
#
# COMPACT_ATOMS: atom_id res chain seq x y z
N GLU A 1 -10.32 25.78 -7.17
CA GLU A 1 -10.61 27.17 -6.73
C GLU A 1 -12.07 27.47 -7.05
N LEU A 2 -12.79 28.12 -6.15
CA LEU A 2 -14.19 28.52 -6.28
C LEU A 2 -14.27 30.00 -6.65
N ASN A 3 -15.03 30.33 -7.69
CA ASN A 3 -15.31 31.72 -8.05
C ASN A 3 -16.69 32.12 -7.52
N ILE A 4 -16.73 32.92 -6.45
CA ILE A 4 -17.96 33.37 -5.79
C ILE A 4 -18.16 34.86 -6.07
N THR A 5 -19.33 35.24 -6.59
CA THR A 5 -19.71 36.63 -6.81
C THR A 5 -20.97 36.94 -5.99
N GLU A 6 -20.77 37.24 -4.70
CA GLU A 6 -21.83 37.61 -3.77
C GLU A 6 -21.31 38.72 -2.84
N ALA A 7 -22.03 39.85 -2.79
CA ALA A 7 -21.63 41.03 -2.02
C ALA A 7 -22.02 40.94 -0.53
N ASN A 8 -23.02 40.12 -0.21
CA ASN A 8 -23.55 39.94 1.14
C ASN A 8 -23.31 38.51 1.66
N LEU A 9 -22.17 37.91 1.31
CA LEU A 9 -21.82 36.53 1.68
C LEU A 9 -21.83 36.35 3.21
N ILE A 10 -22.57 35.36 3.71
CA ILE A 10 -22.56 35.01 5.14
C ILE A 10 -21.77 33.72 5.39
N SER A 11 -21.99 32.68 4.58
CA SER A 11 -21.28 31.41 4.74
C SER A 11 -21.18 30.59 3.46
N THR A 12 -20.21 29.69 3.47
CA THR A 12 -19.93 28.72 2.40
C THR A 12 -19.67 27.35 2.99
N TRP A 13 -20.25 26.32 2.40
CA TRP A 13 -20.05 24.93 2.82
C TRP A 13 -20.17 23.98 1.63
N TYR A 14 -19.78 22.72 1.83
CA TYR A 14 -20.07 21.65 0.89
C TYR A 14 -20.60 20.42 1.62
N ASN A 15 -21.15 19.47 0.87
CA ASN A 15 -21.36 18.11 1.34
C ASN A 15 -20.98 17.09 0.25
N LEU A 16 -20.78 15.85 0.67
CA LEU A 16 -20.53 14.71 -0.18
C LEU A 16 -21.77 13.82 -0.17
N ASN A 17 -22.31 13.48 -1.35
CA ASN A 17 -23.48 12.61 -1.52
C ASN A 17 -24.68 12.99 -0.61
N ASP A 18 -24.98 14.29 -0.52
CA ASP A 18 -26.06 14.85 0.32
C ASP A 18 -25.90 14.56 1.83
N GLY A 19 -24.67 14.29 2.27
CA GLY A 19 -24.31 14.05 3.66
C GLY A 19 -24.18 15.33 4.50
N ASN A 20 -23.37 15.26 5.55
CA ASN A 20 -23.17 16.37 6.47
C ASN A 20 -22.51 17.59 5.79
N ASN A 21 -22.95 18.79 6.18
CA ASN A 21 -22.38 20.04 5.71
C ASN A 21 -21.03 20.32 6.39
N ILE A 22 -20.02 20.66 5.58
CA ILE A 22 -18.67 21.00 6.01
C ILE A 22 -18.37 22.44 5.59
N THR A 23 -18.16 23.32 6.56
CA THR A 23 -17.87 24.74 6.32
C THR A 23 -16.52 24.93 5.64
N ILE A 24 -16.48 25.78 4.61
CA ILE A 24 -15.25 26.19 3.92
C ILE A 24 -14.95 27.63 4.31
N ASN A 25 -13.67 27.94 4.56
CA ASN A 25 -13.21 29.31 4.77
C ASN A 25 -12.48 29.80 3.51
N GLY A 26 -13.08 30.74 2.78
CA GLY A 26 -12.50 31.33 1.57
C GLY A 26 -12.87 30.61 0.27
N SER A 27 -12.15 30.93 -0.81
CA SER A 27 -12.40 30.44 -2.18
C SER A 27 -11.51 29.27 -2.62
N ASN A 28 -10.64 28.76 -1.74
CA ASN A 28 -9.78 27.61 -2.01
C ASN A 28 -9.62 26.73 -0.77
N GLY A 29 -9.22 25.48 -0.98
CA GLY A 29 -9.08 24.50 0.08
C GLY A 29 -9.08 23.07 -0.46
N THR A 30 -9.14 22.11 0.46
CA THR A 30 -9.19 20.67 0.18
C THR A 30 -10.49 20.08 0.72
N ILE A 31 -10.97 19.00 0.09
CA ILE A 31 -12.04 18.17 0.65
C ILE A 31 -11.47 17.47 1.90
N ASP A 32 -12.31 17.30 2.92
CA ASP A 32 -11.96 16.60 4.15
C ASP A 32 -11.69 15.13 3.84
N GLN A 33 -10.45 14.69 4.09
CA GLN A 33 -10.01 13.34 3.72
C GLN A 33 -10.80 12.25 4.46
N ALA A 34 -11.16 12.49 5.73
CA ALA A 34 -11.94 11.53 6.50
C ALA A 34 -13.31 11.33 5.86
N SER A 35 -14.02 12.41 5.52
CA SER A 35 -15.33 12.37 4.86
C SER A 35 -15.26 11.74 3.47
N TRP A 36 -14.20 12.03 2.71
CA TRP A 36 -13.94 11.44 1.41
C TRP A 36 -13.73 9.92 1.49
N ASN A 37 -12.93 9.45 2.45
CA ASN A 37 -12.65 8.03 2.65
C ASN A 37 -13.89 7.21 3.07
N HIS A 38 -14.97 7.85 3.52
CA HIS A 38 -16.24 7.17 3.82
C HIS A 38 -17.15 7.05 2.58
N CYS A 39 -16.83 7.68 1.46
CA CYS A 39 -17.60 7.55 0.23
C CYS A 39 -17.31 6.18 -0.41
N GLU A 40 -18.32 5.55 -1.02
CA GLU A 40 -18.11 4.35 -1.83
C GLU A 40 -17.25 4.66 -3.06
N VAL A 41 -16.59 3.64 -3.61
CA VAL A 41 -15.87 3.76 -4.88
C VAL A 41 -16.88 4.04 -6.01
N GLY A 42 -16.59 5.04 -6.83
CA GLY A 42 -17.42 5.49 -7.93
C GLY A 42 -17.68 7.01 -7.91
N PRO A 43 -18.68 7.48 -8.66
CA PRO A 43 -18.99 8.90 -8.71
C PRO A 43 -19.50 9.41 -7.35
N VAL A 44 -18.75 10.34 -6.77
CA VAL A 44 -19.13 11.12 -5.58
C VAL A 44 -19.65 12.48 -6.02
N LYS A 45 -20.88 12.78 -5.64
CA LYS A 45 -21.46 14.10 -5.83
C LYS A 45 -20.92 15.04 -4.75
N VAL A 46 -20.33 16.16 -5.17
CA VAL A 46 -19.90 17.24 -4.30
C VAL A 46 -20.78 18.44 -4.56
N SER A 47 -21.58 18.83 -3.57
CA SER A 47 -22.47 19.99 -3.65
C SER A 47 -21.88 21.13 -2.85
N PHE A 48 -21.59 22.25 -3.51
CA PHE A 48 -21.10 23.48 -2.89
C PHE A 48 -22.26 24.45 -2.70
N PHE A 49 -22.31 25.10 -1.55
CA PHE A 49 -23.37 26.03 -1.15
C PHE A 49 -22.79 27.38 -0.74
N VAL A 50 -23.54 28.43 -1.06
CA VAL A 50 -23.28 29.81 -0.66
C VAL A 50 -24.59 30.36 -0.09
N SER A 51 -24.53 31.03 1.05
CA SER A 51 -25.65 31.81 1.55
C SER A 51 -25.32 33.29 1.73
N ASP A 52 -26.36 34.13 1.70
CA ASP A 52 -26.27 35.56 1.97
C ASP A 52 -26.88 35.94 3.33
N ILE A 53 -26.72 37.20 3.73
CA ILE A 53 -27.31 37.76 4.97
C ILE A 53 -28.85 37.75 5.00
N ALA A 54 -29.50 37.54 3.84
CA ALA A 54 -30.95 37.43 3.70
C ALA A 54 -31.41 35.96 3.74
N GLU A 55 -30.50 35.03 4.05
CA GLU A 55 -30.73 33.58 4.11
C GLU A 55 -31.07 32.94 2.76
N ASN A 56 -30.80 33.61 1.63
CA ASN A 56 -30.87 32.97 0.33
C ASN A 56 -29.71 31.99 0.19
N VAL A 57 -30.00 30.77 -0.27
CA VAL A 57 -28.98 29.73 -0.50
C VAL A 57 -28.97 29.36 -1.98
N ILE A 58 -27.78 29.39 -2.57
CA ILE A 58 -27.52 28.85 -3.90
C ILE A 58 -26.55 27.68 -3.81
N SER A 59 -26.64 26.76 -4.77
CA SER A 59 -25.75 25.59 -4.82
C SER A 59 -25.24 25.31 -6.22
N GLN A 60 -24.07 24.70 -6.29
CA GLN A 60 -23.51 24.12 -7.51
C GLN A 60 -22.92 22.74 -7.23
N GLU A 61 -23.18 21.80 -8.13
CA GLU A 61 -22.75 20.41 -7.98
C GLU A 61 -21.67 20.07 -9.01
N ILE A 62 -20.72 19.24 -8.57
CA ILE A 62 -19.78 18.53 -9.45
C ILE A 62 -19.77 17.05 -9.08
N TYR A 63 -19.36 16.20 -10.02
CA TYR A 63 -19.15 14.79 -9.78
C TYR A 63 -17.65 14.53 -9.87
N LEU A 64 -17.08 14.08 -8.76
CA LEU A 64 -15.70 13.60 -8.69
C LEU A 64 -15.74 12.08 -8.65
N ASN A 65 -14.85 11.41 -9.36
CA ASN A 65 -14.77 9.96 -9.25
C ASN A 65 -13.92 9.62 -8.03
N HIS A 66 -14.53 9.06 -6.99
CA HIS A 66 -13.80 8.41 -5.92
C HIS A 66 -13.34 7.06 -6.44
N THR A 67 -12.18 7.06 -7.06
CA THR A 67 -11.51 5.82 -7.37
C THR A 67 -10.97 5.24 -6.07
N ASP A 68 -11.02 3.93 -5.93
CA ASP A 68 -9.99 3.24 -5.16
C ASP A 68 -8.68 3.63 -5.83
N GLU A 69 -7.93 4.58 -5.26
CA GLU A 69 -6.60 4.96 -5.77
C GLU A 69 -5.56 3.86 -5.45
N LEU A 70 -5.95 2.59 -5.62
CA LEU A 70 -5.09 1.44 -5.84
C LEU A 70 -5.06 1.03 -7.33
N PHE A 71 -5.53 1.91 -8.24
CA PHE A 71 -5.37 1.75 -9.70
C PHE A 71 -4.29 2.68 -10.29
N GLY A 72 -3.32 3.09 -9.48
CA GLY A 72 -1.96 3.32 -9.95
C GLY A 72 -1.10 2.29 -9.24
N ASP A 73 -0.32 1.51 -9.98
CA ASP A 73 0.67 0.62 -9.40
C ASP A 73 1.47 1.42 -8.36
N ILE A 74 1.43 1.03 -7.07
CA ILE A 74 2.34 1.61 -6.08
C ILE A 74 3.72 1.05 -6.42
N ILE A 75 4.43 1.74 -7.32
CA ILE A 75 5.77 1.34 -7.74
C ILE A 75 6.77 1.90 -6.73
N LEU A 76 7.35 1.01 -5.94
CA LEU A 76 8.38 1.30 -4.98
C LEU A 76 9.75 0.92 -5.55
N SER A 77 10.77 1.70 -5.20
CA SER A 77 12.15 1.25 -5.29
C SER A 77 12.42 0.20 -4.22
N ARG A 78 13.48 -0.60 -4.40
CA ARG A 78 13.94 -1.57 -3.41
C ARG A 78 14.02 -1.02 -1.98
N PHE A 79 13.63 -1.84 -1.00
CA PHE A 79 13.77 -1.51 0.41
C PHE A 79 13.98 -2.76 1.27
N ILE A 80 14.48 -2.53 2.48
CA ILE A 80 14.72 -3.56 3.48
C ILE A 80 13.84 -3.27 4.68
N ILE A 81 13.06 -4.24 5.13
CA ILE A 81 12.46 -4.22 6.46
C ILE A 81 13.35 -5.05 7.38
N ASP A 82 13.87 -4.42 8.42
CA ASP A 82 14.68 -5.07 9.44
C ASP A 82 14.01 -4.85 10.79
N ASN A 83 13.56 -5.93 11.44
CA ASN A 83 12.82 -5.83 12.69
C ASN A 83 13.64 -5.15 13.81
N ASN A 84 14.96 -5.37 13.80
CA ASN A 84 15.88 -4.81 14.80
C ASN A 84 16.43 -3.43 14.39
N GLY A 85 16.07 -2.95 13.20
CA GLY A 85 16.60 -1.74 12.58
C GLY A 85 17.92 -1.97 11.83
N GLY A 86 18.30 -0.99 11.01
CA GLY A 86 19.45 -1.10 10.09
C GLY A 86 19.08 -1.46 8.64
N GLY A 87 17.80 -1.75 8.40
CA GLY A 87 17.16 -1.72 7.09
C GLY A 87 16.76 -0.30 6.66
N THR A 88 15.92 -0.23 5.62
CA THR A 88 15.26 1.02 5.22
C THR A 88 14.18 1.40 6.22
N TYR A 89 13.47 0.40 6.75
CA TYR A 89 12.40 0.55 7.73
C TYR A 89 12.52 -0.53 8.81
N THR A 90 12.09 -0.23 10.04
CA THR A 90 11.50 -1.25 10.91
C THR A 90 10.06 -1.54 10.48
N TRP A 91 9.43 -2.59 11.02
CA TRP A 91 8.00 -2.83 10.78
C TRP A 91 7.13 -1.65 11.25
N GLU A 92 7.43 -1.07 12.41
CA GLU A 92 6.70 0.10 12.93
C GLU A 92 6.79 1.28 11.95
N GLU A 93 7.97 1.56 11.40
CA GLU A 93 8.16 2.63 10.40
C GLU A 93 7.46 2.31 9.07
N ALA A 94 7.41 1.02 8.68
CA ALA A 94 6.70 0.59 7.49
C ALA A 94 5.19 0.87 7.63
N THR A 95 4.58 0.63 8.80
CA THR A 95 3.14 0.90 9.02
C THR A 95 2.74 2.38 8.95
N LEU A 96 3.72 3.29 9.00
CA LEU A 96 3.48 4.72 8.74
C LEU A 96 3.37 5.04 7.24
N ARG A 97 3.58 4.05 6.36
CA ARG A 97 3.44 4.17 4.92
C ARG A 97 2.08 3.63 4.49
N SER A 98 1.54 4.20 3.43
CA SER A 98 0.22 3.80 2.89
C SER A 98 0.17 2.35 2.40
N TRP A 99 1.32 1.74 2.10
CA TRP A 99 1.42 0.38 1.56
C TRP A 99 1.59 -0.72 2.62
N CYS A 100 1.71 -0.38 3.91
CA CYS A 100 1.83 -1.35 4.99
C CYS A 100 0.87 -1.04 6.13
N ASN A 101 0.21 -2.05 6.67
CA ASN A 101 -0.64 -1.94 7.86
C ASN A 101 -0.47 -3.16 8.78
N GLY A 102 -1.28 -3.24 9.84
CA GLY A 102 -1.28 -4.33 10.82
C GLY A 102 -0.33 -4.09 12.00
N SER A 103 -0.35 -4.99 12.98
CA SER A 103 0.46 -4.92 14.20
C SER A 103 1.49 -6.04 14.36
N GLY A 104 1.55 -6.96 13.39
CA GLY A 104 2.52 -8.06 13.39
C GLY A 104 2.16 -9.23 14.32
N THR A 105 0.91 -9.29 14.80
CA THR A 105 0.41 -10.38 15.63
C THR A 105 -0.24 -11.48 14.78
N LEU A 106 -0.43 -12.69 15.31
CA LEU A 106 -1.08 -13.77 14.56
C LEU A 106 -2.48 -13.41 14.03
N VAL A 107 -3.23 -12.60 14.80
CA VAL A 107 -4.61 -12.19 14.45
C VAL A 107 -4.67 -10.87 13.66
N ASP A 108 -3.56 -10.12 13.66
CA ASP A 108 -3.42 -8.86 12.96
C ASP A 108 -1.97 -8.73 12.45
N PRO A 109 -1.59 -9.55 11.45
CA PRO A 109 -0.24 -9.59 10.91
C PRO A 109 0.06 -8.30 10.15
N TYR A 110 1.35 -7.98 9.97
CA TYR A 110 1.70 -6.90 9.05
C TYR A 110 1.31 -7.28 7.62
N ILE A 111 0.63 -6.39 6.91
CA ILE A 111 0.19 -6.62 5.52
C ILE A 111 0.93 -5.68 4.58
N ILE A 112 1.62 -6.27 3.60
CA ILE A 112 2.12 -5.57 2.41
C ILE A 112 1.35 -6.14 1.22
N ALA A 113 0.55 -5.32 0.55
CA ALA A 113 -0.29 -5.80 -0.53
C ALA A 113 -0.44 -4.80 -1.68
N SER A 114 -0.69 -5.34 -2.88
CA SER A 114 -1.00 -4.56 -4.08
C SER A 114 0.07 -3.52 -4.43
N ILE A 115 1.35 -3.89 -4.26
CA ILE A 115 2.49 -3.05 -4.62
C ILE A 115 3.30 -3.66 -5.77
N GLU A 116 4.04 -2.80 -6.47
CA GLU A 116 5.09 -3.20 -7.38
C GLU A 116 6.46 -2.77 -6.84
N ILE A 117 7.47 -3.63 -6.96
CA ILE A 117 8.85 -3.30 -6.63
C ILE A 117 9.73 -3.50 -7.85
N ASP A 118 10.25 -2.38 -8.35
CA ASP A 118 11.30 -2.36 -9.38
C ASP A 118 12.67 -2.30 -8.68
N GLY A 119 13.44 -3.38 -8.79
CA GLY A 119 14.78 -3.49 -8.22
C GLY A 119 15.87 -2.72 -8.98
N GLN A 120 15.56 -2.12 -10.14
CA GLN A 120 16.44 -1.25 -10.92
C GLN A 120 17.81 -1.87 -11.25
N GLY A 121 17.87 -3.19 -11.42
CA GLY A 121 19.08 -3.97 -11.73
C GLY A 121 20.07 -4.11 -10.57
N ALA A 122 19.69 -3.80 -9.33
CA ALA A 122 20.61 -3.81 -8.19
C ALA A 122 20.01 -4.43 -6.92
N GLY A 123 20.81 -5.22 -6.20
CA GLY A 123 20.43 -5.77 -4.88
C GLY A 123 19.15 -6.61 -4.91
N ASN A 124 18.50 -6.74 -3.76
CA ASN A 124 17.20 -7.40 -3.65
C ASN A 124 16.06 -6.38 -3.88
N GLY A 125 14.92 -6.82 -4.39
CA GLY A 125 13.71 -6.00 -4.49
C GLY A 125 13.18 -5.65 -3.10
N LEU A 126 12.57 -6.63 -2.44
CA LEU A 126 12.25 -6.55 -1.00
C LEU A 126 13.11 -7.55 -0.23
N GLU A 127 13.72 -7.09 0.86
CA GLU A 127 14.39 -7.95 1.82
C GLU A 127 13.79 -7.76 3.22
N ILE A 128 13.35 -8.85 3.84
CA ILE A 128 12.94 -8.88 5.25
C ILE A 128 14.05 -9.55 6.04
N ARG A 129 14.44 -8.93 7.17
CA ARG A 129 15.51 -9.43 8.05
C ARG A 129 15.09 -9.51 9.51
N ASP A 130 15.65 -10.51 10.18
CA ASP A 130 15.67 -10.65 11.63
C ASP A 130 14.29 -10.53 12.29
N SER A 131 13.26 -11.11 11.67
CA SER A 131 11.86 -10.92 12.06
C SER A 131 11.17 -12.23 12.38
N ASP A 132 10.63 -12.33 13.59
CA ASP A 132 9.72 -13.40 14.04
C ASP A 132 8.25 -12.94 14.06
N MET A 133 7.97 -11.73 13.58
CA MET A 133 6.63 -11.13 13.52
C MET A 133 5.77 -11.85 12.47
N TYR A 134 4.45 -11.86 12.66
CA TYR A 134 3.54 -12.38 11.65
C TYR A 134 3.34 -11.35 10.55
N PHE A 135 3.56 -11.73 9.30
CA PHE A 135 3.34 -10.84 8.17
C PHE A 135 2.80 -11.58 6.94
N ARG A 136 2.15 -10.83 6.06
CA ARG A 136 1.64 -11.29 4.76
C ARG A 136 2.12 -10.35 3.67
N ILE A 137 2.72 -10.91 2.63
CA ILE A 137 3.03 -10.22 1.39
C ILE A 137 2.13 -10.83 0.32
N GLU A 138 1.20 -10.04 -0.21
CA GLU A 138 0.17 -10.56 -1.12
C GLU A 138 -0.18 -9.66 -2.30
N ASN A 139 -0.61 -10.28 -3.40
CA ASN A 139 -1.07 -9.58 -4.61
C ASN A 139 -0.06 -8.54 -5.14
N SER A 140 1.24 -8.79 -4.96
CA SER A 140 2.31 -7.82 -5.27
C SER A 140 3.25 -8.35 -6.36
N SER A 141 3.98 -7.44 -7.00
CA SER A 141 4.90 -7.72 -8.11
C SER A 141 6.35 -7.35 -7.75
N PHE A 142 7.30 -8.25 -7.96
CA PHE A 142 8.72 -8.05 -7.64
C PHE A 142 9.58 -8.35 -8.87
N TYR A 143 10.21 -7.33 -9.45
CA TYR A 143 10.93 -7.49 -10.71
C TYR A 143 12.18 -6.61 -10.86
N ASN A 144 13.03 -6.99 -11.83
CA ASN A 144 14.23 -6.24 -12.20
C ASN A 144 15.19 -6.02 -11.01
N ALA A 145 15.25 -6.94 -10.05
CA ALA A 145 16.27 -6.91 -8.99
C ALA A 145 17.60 -7.50 -9.47
N GLY A 146 18.70 -6.97 -8.96
CA GLY A 146 20.06 -7.44 -9.26
C GLY A 146 20.44 -8.78 -8.62
N ASP A 147 19.70 -9.20 -7.59
CA ASP A 147 19.84 -10.49 -6.92
C ASP A 147 18.48 -11.20 -6.78
N ALA A 148 17.80 -11.08 -5.63
CA ALA A 148 16.49 -11.70 -5.41
C ALA A 148 15.34 -10.69 -5.57
N GLY A 149 14.22 -11.09 -6.19
CA GLY A 149 13.01 -10.27 -6.20
C GLY A 149 12.45 -10.06 -4.79
N LEU A 150 12.35 -11.15 -4.02
CA LEU A 150 11.98 -11.15 -2.61
C LEU A 150 12.94 -12.04 -1.81
N LYS A 151 13.45 -11.53 -0.69
CA LYS A 151 14.42 -12.25 0.15
C LYS A 151 14.03 -12.21 1.62
N LEU A 152 14.13 -13.36 2.27
CA LEU A 152 13.94 -13.55 3.70
C LEU A 152 15.27 -14.00 4.33
N VAL A 153 15.70 -13.34 5.41
CA VAL A 153 16.94 -13.66 6.13
C VAL A 153 16.70 -13.65 7.64
N ASN A 154 16.81 -14.80 8.30
CA ASN A 154 16.46 -14.95 9.72
C ASN A 154 15.02 -14.49 9.98
N VAL A 155 14.08 -15.06 9.22
CA VAL A 155 12.66 -14.65 9.22
C VAL A 155 11.73 -15.83 9.43
N SER A 156 10.80 -15.69 10.35
CA SER A 156 9.72 -16.65 10.58
C SER A 156 8.33 -16.03 10.47
N ASN A 157 7.30 -16.89 10.39
CA ASN A 157 5.88 -16.52 10.42
C ASN A 157 5.40 -15.64 9.24
N GLY A 158 6.14 -15.67 8.13
CA GLY A 158 5.76 -14.99 6.89
C GLY A 158 4.82 -15.81 6.02
N VAL A 159 3.85 -15.13 5.41
CA VAL A 159 3.01 -15.68 4.34
C VAL A 159 3.29 -14.92 3.04
N ILE A 160 3.78 -15.61 2.02
CA ILE A 160 4.01 -15.06 0.68
C ILE A 160 2.94 -15.66 -0.24
N TYR A 161 1.95 -14.86 -0.63
CA TYR A 161 0.73 -15.36 -1.27
C TYR A 161 0.32 -14.59 -2.53
N ASN A 162 0.05 -15.30 -3.63
CA ASN A 162 -0.48 -14.68 -4.86
C ASN A 162 0.35 -13.49 -5.39
N ASN A 163 1.68 -13.59 -5.32
CA ASN A 163 2.58 -12.58 -5.86
C ASN A 163 3.13 -13.01 -7.22
N GLU A 164 3.52 -12.04 -8.05
CA GLU A 164 4.32 -12.28 -9.25
C GLU A 164 5.79 -11.89 -9.00
N ILE A 165 6.72 -12.85 -9.11
CA ILE A 165 8.14 -12.60 -8.91
C ILE A 165 8.91 -12.96 -10.18
N ARG A 166 9.38 -11.95 -10.93
CA ARG A 166 9.87 -12.16 -12.30
C ARG A 166 11.04 -11.29 -12.72
N ASN A 167 11.78 -11.75 -13.73
CA ASN A 167 12.83 -10.96 -14.39
C ASN A 167 13.88 -10.41 -13.41
N ASN A 168 14.27 -11.19 -12.40
CA ASN A 168 15.34 -10.85 -11.49
C ASN A 168 16.65 -11.52 -11.94
N ASP A 169 17.78 -10.81 -11.77
CA ASP A 169 19.09 -11.22 -12.25
C ASP A 169 19.68 -12.41 -11.49
N ASN A 170 19.04 -12.87 -10.41
CA ASN A 170 19.43 -14.10 -9.75
C ASN A 170 18.29 -15.02 -9.30
N ARG A 171 17.69 -14.72 -8.15
CA ARG A 171 16.63 -15.54 -7.55
C ARG A 171 15.28 -14.84 -7.70
N GLY A 172 14.20 -15.61 -7.79
CA GLY A 172 12.87 -15.05 -7.57
C GLY A 172 12.66 -14.79 -6.08
N LEU A 173 12.33 -15.86 -5.37
CA LEU A 173 12.16 -15.88 -3.92
C LEU A 173 13.36 -16.58 -3.27
N TYR A 174 13.98 -15.94 -2.28
CA TYR A 174 15.15 -16.47 -1.59
C TYR A 174 14.95 -16.51 -0.06
N LEU A 175 14.94 -17.71 0.52
CA LEU A 175 14.99 -17.93 1.96
C LEU A 175 16.42 -18.30 2.38
N ASN A 176 16.93 -17.64 3.41
CA ASN A 176 18.30 -17.84 3.89
C ASN A 176 18.40 -17.70 5.41
N GLN A 177 19.39 -18.38 6.02
CA GLN A 177 19.80 -18.22 7.42
C GLN A 177 18.64 -18.30 8.40
N GLU A 178 18.23 -19.48 8.85
CA GLU A 178 17.21 -19.61 9.92
C GLU A 178 15.87 -18.95 9.55
N SER A 179 15.53 -18.98 8.26
CA SER A 179 14.21 -18.55 7.80
C SER A 179 13.23 -19.72 7.83
N ASP A 180 12.56 -19.89 8.97
CA ASP A 180 11.74 -21.05 9.28
C ASP A 180 10.25 -20.74 9.31
N TYR A 181 9.39 -21.76 9.26
CA TYR A 181 7.93 -21.59 9.46
C TYR A 181 7.24 -20.57 8.53
N ASN A 182 7.75 -20.37 7.31
CA ASN A 182 7.10 -19.52 6.31
C ASN A 182 6.20 -20.35 5.39
N LEU A 183 5.09 -19.75 4.95
CA LEU A 183 4.17 -20.31 3.97
C LEU A 183 4.30 -19.56 2.65
N ILE A 184 4.58 -20.28 1.58
CA ILE A 184 4.76 -19.73 0.22
C ILE A 184 3.79 -20.45 -0.70
N GLU A 185 2.75 -19.76 -1.12
CA GLU A 185 1.64 -20.36 -1.86
C GLU A 185 1.04 -19.46 -2.94
N GLN A 186 0.62 -20.06 -4.06
CA GLN A 186 -0.07 -19.36 -5.16
C GLN A 186 0.74 -18.27 -5.85
N ASN A 187 2.07 -18.25 -5.71
CA ASN A 187 2.90 -17.25 -6.37
C ASN A 187 3.26 -17.70 -7.79
N ILE A 188 3.34 -16.75 -8.71
CA ILE A 188 3.86 -16.97 -10.07
C ILE A 188 5.32 -16.54 -10.10
N ILE A 189 6.24 -17.50 -10.11
CA ILE A 189 7.68 -17.23 -10.03
C ILE A 189 8.37 -17.68 -11.32
N ARG A 190 8.70 -16.73 -12.20
CA ARG A 190 9.13 -17.03 -13.58
C ARG A 190 10.22 -16.09 -14.09
N ASN A 191 10.99 -16.52 -15.09
CA ASN A 191 11.99 -15.68 -15.77
C ASN A 191 13.05 -15.06 -14.84
N ASN A 192 13.38 -15.71 -13.72
CA ASN A 192 14.50 -15.33 -12.86
C ASN A 192 15.75 -16.07 -13.34
N ARG A 193 16.92 -15.42 -13.38
CA ARG A 193 18.08 -15.90 -14.13
C ARG A 193 18.62 -17.26 -13.69
N PHE A 194 18.64 -17.54 -12.39
CA PHE A 194 19.23 -18.78 -11.85
C PHE A 194 18.21 -19.66 -11.13
N TYR A 195 17.44 -19.12 -10.18
CA TYR A 195 16.51 -19.91 -9.37
C TYR A 195 15.14 -19.24 -9.26
N GLY A 196 14.05 -20.01 -9.37
CA GLY A 196 12.70 -19.52 -9.06
C GLY A 196 12.55 -19.31 -7.56
N VAL A 197 12.48 -20.41 -6.81
CA VAL A 197 12.56 -20.42 -5.34
C VAL A 197 13.90 -21.05 -4.94
N TYR A 198 14.63 -20.38 -4.05
CA TYR A 198 15.88 -20.89 -3.48
C TYR A 198 15.78 -20.87 -1.96
N VAL A 199 15.94 -22.03 -1.34
CA VAL A 199 15.93 -22.20 0.12
C VAL A 199 17.32 -22.68 0.53
N TYR A 200 18.01 -21.93 1.38
CA TYR A 200 19.43 -22.16 1.67
C TYR A 200 19.77 -21.91 3.14
N ARG A 201 20.70 -22.71 3.70
CA ARG A 201 21.23 -22.58 5.08
C ARG A 201 20.15 -22.54 6.16
N TYR A 202 19.86 -23.72 6.72
CA TYR A 202 19.04 -23.87 7.93
C TYR A 202 17.69 -23.16 7.80
N CYS A 203 16.89 -23.54 6.81
CA CYS A 203 15.56 -22.94 6.58
C CYS A 203 14.55 -24.08 6.65
N ASP A 204 14.18 -24.45 7.87
CA ASP A 204 13.41 -25.62 8.21
C ASP A 204 11.90 -25.28 8.37
N TYR A 205 11.04 -26.30 8.28
CA TYR A 205 9.60 -26.17 8.52
C TYR A 205 8.83 -25.15 7.64
N ASN A 206 9.38 -24.80 6.47
CA ASN A 206 8.68 -24.00 5.48
C ASN A 206 7.71 -24.86 4.65
N VAL A 207 6.58 -24.29 4.25
CA VAL A 207 5.62 -24.92 3.34
C VAL A 207 5.64 -24.17 2.01
N ILE A 208 5.96 -24.88 0.93
CA ILE A 208 5.99 -24.33 -0.43
C ILE A 208 5.07 -25.18 -1.30
N SER A 209 3.92 -24.62 -1.70
CA SER A 209 2.88 -25.34 -2.43
C SER A 209 2.20 -24.46 -3.47
N ASN A 210 1.76 -25.05 -4.59
CA ASN A 210 0.95 -24.35 -5.60
C ASN A 210 1.62 -23.08 -6.18
N ASN A 211 2.93 -23.12 -6.48
CA ASN A 211 3.69 -22.02 -7.11
C ASN A 211 4.24 -22.43 -8.48
#